data_AF-A0A428TCS2-F1
#
_entry.id   AF-A0A428TCS2-F1
#
_cell.length_a   1.000
_cell.length_b   1.000
_cell.length_c   1.000
_cell.angle_alpha   90.00
_cell.angle_beta   90.00
_cell.angle_gamma   90.00
#
_symmetry.space_group_name_H-M   'P 1'
#
loop_
_entity.id
_entity.type
_entity.pdbx_description
1 polymer ?
#
loop_
_entity_poly.entity_id
_entity_poly.type
_entity_poly.pdbx_seq_one_letter_code
_entity_poly.pdbx_strand_id
1 'polypeptide(L)'
;MQSPSEQSKAVEKAIAHVTISNLATEAGLSLIEDTGVVDHRAGLEWTRFDIPHPEFRKATGHVEVYQPEGSLQQSVLVYEQRSALAWDDGCHRIHGRWTNEAATFLLDVFPMLLAGLEKSISKEEGTQGPIWFPTLTINIDFRKELPKCGVEWLRSRTSVKSVKNGRTAIEVELRTDKTGEVVAVATHAGLMMDSARNRSKM
;
A
#
# COMPACT_ATOMS: atom_id res chain seq x y z
N MET A 1 -14.07 -10.40 -50.79
CA MET A 1 -13.41 -10.89 -49.56
C MET A 1 -12.42 -9.83 -49.12
N GLN A 2 -12.77 -9.00 -48.14
CA GLN A 2 -11.85 -8.06 -47.48
C GLN A 2 -11.49 -8.65 -46.12
N SER A 3 -10.18 -8.72 -45.84
CA SER A 3 -9.61 -9.17 -44.58
C SER A 3 -9.93 -8.17 -43.45
N PRO A 4 -10.34 -8.60 -42.24
CA PRO A 4 -10.53 -7.69 -41.12
C PRO A 4 -9.18 -7.16 -40.62
N SER A 5 -9.13 -5.84 -40.48
CA SER A 5 -8.02 -5.04 -39.96
C SER A 5 -7.52 -5.50 -38.60
N GLU A 6 -6.20 -5.63 -38.46
CA GLU A 6 -5.49 -5.73 -37.18
C GLU A 6 -5.74 -4.46 -36.36
N GLN A 7 -6.62 -4.55 -35.36
CA GLN A 7 -6.71 -3.53 -34.32
C GLN A 7 -5.42 -3.59 -33.49
N SER A 8 -4.58 -2.56 -33.65
CA SER A 8 -3.45 -2.30 -32.77
C SER A 8 -3.96 -2.25 -31.32
N LYS A 9 -3.55 -3.23 -30.50
CA LYS A 9 -3.77 -3.20 -29.06
C LYS A 9 -3.06 -1.97 -28.51
N ALA A 10 -3.82 -1.01 -27.98
CA ALA A 10 -3.27 0.10 -27.23
C ALA A 10 -2.39 -0.47 -26.10
N VAL A 11 -1.11 -0.09 -26.10
CA VAL A 11 -0.19 -0.42 -25.01
C VAL A 11 -0.55 0.52 -23.86
N GLU A 12 -1.26 0.01 -22.85
CA GLU A 12 -1.44 0.74 -21.60
C GLU A 12 -0.08 0.93 -20.93
N LYS A 13 0.38 2.17 -20.86
CA LYS A 13 1.64 2.53 -20.20
C LYS A 13 1.35 2.85 -18.74
N ALA A 14 1.76 1.97 -17.83
CA ALA A 14 1.81 2.30 -16.40
C ALA A 14 2.95 3.30 -16.15
N ILE A 15 2.66 4.39 -15.46
CA ILE A 15 3.64 5.44 -15.13
C ILE A 15 3.61 5.66 -13.62
N ALA A 16 4.76 5.46 -12.98
CA ALA A 16 5.02 5.88 -11.62
C ALA A 16 6.04 7.02 -11.65
N HIS A 17 5.82 8.06 -10.85
CA HIS A 17 6.80 9.12 -10.64
C HIS A 17 7.28 9.03 -9.19
N VAL A 18 8.54 8.64 -9.02
CA VAL A 18 9.17 8.51 -7.70
C VAL A 18 10.24 9.58 -7.60
N THR A 19 10.07 10.52 -6.67
CA THR A 19 11.05 11.57 -6.42
C THR A 19 11.74 11.28 -5.09
N ILE A 20 13.01 10.90 -5.15
CA ILE A 20 13.88 10.81 -3.98
C ILE A 20 14.96 11.87 -4.17
N SER A 21 14.84 12.96 -3.42
CA SER A 21 15.87 14.00 -3.38
C SER A 21 17.04 13.58 -2.50
N ASN A 22 18.15 14.33 -2.50
CA ASN A 22 19.29 14.06 -1.62
C ASN A 22 18.99 14.53 -0.19
N LEU A 23 18.03 13.84 0.44
CA LEU A 23 17.48 14.14 1.77
C LEU A 23 18.57 14.35 2.82
N ALA A 24 19.67 13.59 2.73
CA ALA A 24 20.82 13.70 3.64
C ALA A 24 21.51 15.07 3.63
N THR A 25 21.34 15.85 2.56
CA THR A 25 22.02 17.14 2.33
C THR A 25 21.08 18.33 2.28
N GLU A 26 19.77 18.08 2.39
CA GLU A 26 18.77 19.15 2.42
C GLU A 26 18.87 19.94 3.72
N ALA A 27 18.79 21.27 3.61
CA ALA A 27 18.78 22.17 4.75
C ALA A 27 17.61 23.17 4.59
N GLY A 28 16.80 23.30 5.63
CA GLY A 28 15.61 24.14 5.63
C GLY A 28 15.09 24.38 7.04
N LEU A 29 14.07 25.22 7.16
CA LEU A 29 13.45 25.54 8.46
C LEU A 29 12.47 24.44 8.87
N SER A 30 12.70 23.82 10.03
CA SER A 30 11.71 22.96 10.69
C SER A 30 10.80 23.81 11.58
N LEU A 31 9.51 23.87 11.25
CA LEU A 31 8.50 24.63 12.01
C LEU A 31 7.53 23.75 12.78
N ILE A 32 7.14 22.62 12.20
CA ILE A 32 6.19 21.66 12.77
C ILE A 32 6.83 20.29 12.62
N GLU A 33 7.45 19.81 13.68
CA GLU A 33 7.98 18.46 13.73
C GLU A 33 6.92 17.52 14.29
N ASP A 34 6.79 16.34 13.68
CA ASP A 34 5.83 15.32 14.10
C ASP A 34 6.27 14.61 15.41
N THR A 35 7.30 15.14 16.08
CA THR A 35 7.87 14.66 17.34
C THR A 35 6.93 14.86 18.54
N GLY A 36 5.84 15.63 18.37
CA GLY A 36 4.88 15.96 19.43
C GLY A 36 3.56 15.18 19.39
N VAL A 37 3.27 14.40 18.34
CA VAL A 37 2.10 13.52 18.36
C VAL A 37 2.48 12.32 19.22
N VAL A 38 1.97 12.28 20.46
CA VAL A 38 1.97 11.04 21.24
C VAL A 38 1.22 10.04 20.39
N ASP A 39 1.97 9.13 19.80
CA ASP A 39 1.38 8.00 19.14
C ASP A 39 0.70 7.16 20.23
N HIS A 40 -0.60 7.37 20.40
CA HIS A 40 -1.44 6.62 21.35
C HIS A 40 -1.43 5.11 21.09
N ARG A 41 -0.76 4.68 20.02
CA ARG A 41 -0.58 3.30 19.59
C ARG A 41 0.81 2.74 19.91
N ALA A 42 1.70 3.54 20.49
CA ALA A 42 2.95 3.07 21.08
C ALA A 42 2.62 2.09 22.21
N GLY A 43 2.75 0.79 21.94
CA GLY A 43 2.42 -0.28 22.88
C GLY A 43 1.09 -1.00 22.62
N LEU A 44 0.38 -0.74 21.51
CA LEU A 44 -0.67 -1.67 21.07
C LEU A 44 -0.07 -3.03 20.73
N GLU A 45 -0.77 -4.09 21.14
CA GLU A 45 -0.51 -5.43 20.66
C GLU A 45 -0.88 -5.52 19.18
N TRP A 46 -0.01 -6.14 18.39
CA TRP A 46 -0.14 -6.26 16.94
C TRP A 46 -0.45 -7.70 16.59
N THR A 47 -1.63 -7.94 16.02
CA THR A 47 -2.05 -9.28 15.59
C THR A 47 -1.79 -9.46 14.11
N ARG A 48 -1.28 -10.62 13.71
CA ARG A 48 -1.03 -10.92 12.30
C ARG A 48 -2.36 -10.85 11.53
N PHE A 49 -2.34 -10.19 10.39
CA PHE A 49 -3.48 -10.08 9.49
C PHE A 49 -3.36 -11.11 8.36
N ASP A 50 -4.37 -11.96 8.22
CA ASP A 50 -4.46 -12.93 7.14
C ASP A 50 -4.94 -12.24 5.87
N ILE A 51 -4.01 -12.06 4.92
CA ILE A 51 -4.27 -11.34 3.67
C ILE A 51 -5.18 -12.18 2.76
N PRO A 52 -6.36 -11.67 2.34
CA PRO A 52 -7.25 -12.41 1.46
C PRO A 52 -6.69 -12.55 0.04
N HIS A 53 -7.00 -13.66 -0.63
CA HIS A 53 -6.65 -13.94 -2.03
C HIS A 53 -5.15 -13.84 -2.37
N PRO A 54 -4.24 -14.47 -1.60
CA PRO A 54 -2.80 -14.39 -1.84
C PRO A 54 -2.37 -14.92 -3.22
N GLU A 55 -3.12 -15.87 -3.79
CA GLU A 55 -2.93 -16.40 -5.14
C GLU A 55 -3.17 -15.35 -6.24
N PHE A 56 -4.07 -14.40 -5.98
CA PHE A 56 -4.37 -13.28 -6.86
C PHE A 56 -3.43 -12.09 -6.58
N ARG A 57 -3.14 -11.82 -5.29
CA ARG A 57 -2.32 -10.70 -4.82
C ARG A 57 -0.85 -11.08 -4.66
N LYS A 58 -0.20 -11.56 -5.71
CA LYS A 58 1.19 -12.08 -5.62
C LYS A 58 2.19 -11.15 -4.93
N ALA A 59 2.04 -9.82 -5.10
CA ALA A 59 2.89 -8.83 -4.44
C ALA A 59 2.88 -9.00 -2.91
N THR A 60 1.73 -9.33 -2.31
CA THR A 60 1.61 -9.46 -0.84
C THR A 60 2.38 -10.66 -0.28
N GLY A 61 2.89 -11.58 -1.11
CA GLY A 61 3.80 -12.64 -0.67
C GLY A 61 5.14 -12.12 -0.13
N HIS A 62 5.49 -10.86 -0.43
CA HIS A 62 6.71 -10.19 0.00
C HIS A 62 6.53 -9.30 1.26
N VAL A 63 5.39 -9.39 1.94
CA VAL A 63 5.12 -8.61 3.17
C VAL A 63 4.40 -9.45 4.22
N GLU A 64 4.71 -9.19 5.49
CA GLU A 64 3.85 -9.58 6.61
C GLU A 64 3.16 -8.35 7.16
N VAL A 65 1.85 -8.46 7.38
CA VAL A 65 1.00 -7.36 7.81
C VAL A 65 0.37 -7.69 9.15
N TYR A 66 0.35 -6.71 10.03
CA TYR A 66 -0.24 -6.79 11.36
C TYR A 66 -1.20 -5.63 11.57
N GLN A 67 -2.29 -5.92 12.25
CA GLN A 67 -3.33 -4.96 12.60
C GLN A 67 -3.30 -4.67 14.11
N PRO A 68 -3.65 -3.45 14.54
CA PRO A 68 -3.72 -3.13 15.96
C PRO A 68 -4.85 -3.93 16.63
N GLU A 69 -4.55 -4.59 17.75
CA GLU A 69 -5.54 -5.31 18.55
C GLU A 69 -6.63 -4.36 19.07
N GLY A 70 -7.88 -4.80 19.07
CA GLY A 70 -9.00 -3.98 19.53
C GLY A 70 -9.34 -2.78 18.63
N SER A 71 -8.80 -2.72 17.41
CA SER A 71 -9.24 -1.77 16.39
C SER A 71 -10.68 -2.07 15.95
N LEU A 72 -11.62 -1.65 16.79
CA LEU A 72 -12.98 -1.33 16.37
C LEU A 72 -12.84 -0.42 15.14
N GLN A 73 -13.50 -0.77 14.05
CA GLN A 73 -13.46 -0.05 12.77
C GLN A 73 -13.76 1.45 12.98
N GLN A 74 -12.75 2.25 13.30
CA GLN A 74 -12.92 3.64 13.72
C GLN A 74 -13.25 4.57 12.53
N SER A 75 -13.00 4.11 11.30
CA SER A 75 -13.69 4.58 10.09
C SER A 75 -13.52 3.56 8.97
N VAL A 76 -14.50 3.41 8.07
CA VAL A 76 -14.38 2.52 6.89
C VAL A 76 -13.27 2.97 5.92
N LEU A 77 -12.75 4.20 6.09
CA LEU A 77 -11.89 4.87 5.13
C LEU A 77 -10.43 4.97 5.57
N VAL A 78 -10.08 4.66 6.82
CA VAL A 78 -8.70 4.75 7.33
C VAL A 78 -8.28 3.42 7.94
N TYR A 79 -7.19 2.87 7.42
CA TYR A 79 -6.60 1.61 7.89
C TYR A 79 -5.17 1.88 8.32
N GLU A 80 -4.74 1.15 9.33
CA GLU A 80 -3.36 1.17 9.76
C GLU A 80 -2.84 -0.26 9.77
N GLN A 81 -1.63 -0.43 9.26
CA GLN A 81 -0.92 -1.69 9.30
C GLN A 81 0.52 -1.47 9.75
N ARG A 82 1.02 -2.43 10.53
CA ARG A 82 2.44 -2.61 10.79
C ARG A 82 2.98 -3.69 9.85
N SER A 83 4.17 -3.49 9.30
CA SER A 83 4.66 -4.34 8.22
C SER A 83 6.14 -4.69 8.34
N ALA A 84 6.44 -5.97 8.11
CA ALA A 84 7.79 -6.47 7.89
C ALA A 84 7.96 -6.91 6.43
N LEU A 85 9.13 -6.62 5.85
CA LEU A 85 9.50 -7.14 4.55
C LEU A 85 9.87 -8.61 4.71
N ALA A 86 9.16 -9.50 4.05
CA ALA A 86 9.43 -10.93 4.17
C ALA A 86 8.96 -11.72 2.95
N TRP A 87 9.72 -12.71 2.51
CA TRP A 87 9.41 -13.55 1.34
C TRP A 87 9.85 -14.99 1.58
N ASP A 88 9.31 -15.92 0.79
CA ASP A 88 9.70 -17.33 0.86
C ASP A 88 10.79 -17.64 -0.16
N ASP A 89 11.86 -18.31 0.25
CA ASP A 89 12.93 -18.78 -0.65
C ASP A 89 12.71 -20.22 -1.17
N GLY A 90 11.56 -20.81 -0.83
CA GLY A 90 11.19 -22.20 -1.12
C GLY A 90 11.39 -23.16 0.06
N CYS A 91 12.22 -22.81 1.05
CA CYS A 91 12.49 -23.63 2.24
C CYS A 91 12.21 -22.87 3.54
N HIS A 92 12.45 -21.56 3.56
CA HIS A 92 12.36 -20.71 4.74
C HIS A 92 11.64 -19.40 4.43
N ARG A 93 11.04 -18.83 5.48
CA ARG A 93 10.58 -17.45 5.50
C ARG A 93 11.77 -16.55 5.77
N ILE A 94 12.13 -15.70 4.81
CA ILE A 94 13.21 -14.73 4.92
C ILE A 94 12.65 -13.39 5.34
N HIS A 95 13.29 -12.72 6.31
CA HIS A 95 12.97 -11.36 6.73
C HIS A 95 14.05 -10.39 6.23
N GLY A 96 13.61 -9.36 5.50
CA GLY A 96 14.48 -8.32 4.99
C GLY A 96 14.51 -7.07 5.87
N ARG A 97 15.01 -5.97 5.28
CA ARG A 97 15.04 -4.64 5.88
C ARG A 97 14.38 -3.65 4.93
N TRP A 98 13.59 -2.73 5.50
CA TRP A 98 13.05 -1.60 4.77
C TRP A 98 14.14 -0.55 4.57
N THR A 99 14.74 -0.50 3.39
CA THR A 99 15.51 0.65 2.90
C THR A 99 14.57 1.68 2.27
N ASN A 100 15.07 2.85 1.88
CA ASN A 100 14.25 3.84 1.16
C ASN A 100 13.69 3.24 -0.15
N GLU A 101 14.47 2.44 -0.87
CA GLU A 101 14.03 1.78 -2.10
C GLU A 101 12.95 0.74 -1.80
N ALA A 102 13.18 -0.14 -0.82
CA ALA A 102 12.20 -1.16 -0.44
C ALA A 102 10.91 -0.55 0.13
N ALA A 103 10.99 0.60 0.81
CA ALA A 103 9.84 1.31 1.33
C ALA A 103 8.86 1.76 0.22
N THR A 104 9.34 1.97 -1.02
CA THR A 104 8.46 2.28 -2.16
C THR A 104 7.47 1.16 -2.46
N PHE A 105 7.87 -0.10 -2.26
CA PHE A 105 6.97 -1.25 -2.38
C PHE A 105 5.87 -1.23 -1.32
N LEU A 106 6.22 -0.93 -0.06
CA LEU A 106 5.23 -0.87 1.02
C LEU A 106 4.21 0.26 0.83
N LEU A 107 4.61 1.36 0.19
CA LEU A 107 3.69 2.44 -0.18
C LEU A 107 2.61 2.00 -1.18
N ASP A 108 2.83 0.94 -1.98
CA ASP A 108 1.82 0.39 -2.90
C ASP A 108 1.20 -0.93 -2.41
N VAL A 109 1.49 -1.36 -1.17
CA VAL A 109 1.00 -2.61 -0.59
C VAL A 109 0.26 -2.37 0.72
N PHE A 110 -1.07 -2.20 0.61
CA PHE A 110 -1.99 -1.92 1.72
C PHE A 110 -3.17 -2.92 1.77
N PRO A 111 -2.91 -4.23 1.94
CA PRO A 111 -3.93 -5.29 1.84
C PRO A 111 -5.10 -5.13 2.81
N MET A 112 -4.89 -4.54 4.00
CA MET A 112 -5.97 -4.30 4.96
C MET A 112 -7.04 -3.36 4.41
N LEU A 113 -6.62 -2.27 3.73
CA LEU A 113 -7.55 -1.34 3.11
C LEU A 113 -8.31 -2.00 1.95
N LEU A 114 -7.61 -2.78 1.13
CA LEU A 114 -8.23 -3.50 0.01
C LEU A 114 -9.29 -4.49 0.51
N ALA A 115 -8.99 -5.26 1.56
CA ALA A 115 -9.95 -6.18 2.18
C ALA A 115 -11.18 -5.44 2.75
N GLY A 116 -10.97 -4.27 3.36
CA GLY A 116 -12.05 -3.41 3.86
C GLY A 116 -12.96 -2.86 2.76
N LEU A 117 -12.37 -2.46 1.63
CA LEU A 117 -13.10 -2.03 0.43
C LEU A 117 -13.87 -3.18 -0.21
N GLU A 118 -13.26 -4.35 -0.36
CA GLU A 118 -13.94 -5.56 -0.88
C GLU A 118 -15.16 -5.92 -0.04
N LYS A 119 -15.01 -5.92 1.28
CA LYS A 119 -16.13 -6.20 2.19
C LYS A 119 -17.27 -5.19 2.03
N SER A 120 -16.95 -3.93 1.75
CA SER A 120 -17.96 -2.89 1.50
C SER A 120 -18.70 -3.15 0.19
N ILE A 121 -17.99 -3.46 -0.90
CA ILE A 121 -18.62 -3.78 -2.20
C ILE A 121 -19.47 -5.04 -2.11
N SER A 122 -18.96 -6.13 -1.52
CA SER A 122 -19.71 -7.38 -1.41
C SER A 122 -21.02 -7.20 -0.64
N LYS A 123 -21.08 -6.23 0.29
CA LYS A 123 -22.34 -5.86 0.98
C LYS A 123 -23.30 -5.07 0.09
N GLU A 124 -22.81 -4.19 -0.77
CA GLU A 124 -23.64 -3.33 -1.62
C GLU A 124 -24.09 -4.02 -2.92
N GLU A 125 -23.17 -4.71 -3.60
CA GLU A 125 -23.40 -5.28 -4.94
C GLU A 125 -23.53 -6.81 -4.95
N GLY A 126 -23.31 -7.49 -3.82
CA GLY A 126 -23.42 -8.95 -3.73
C GLY A 126 -22.33 -9.71 -4.51
N THR A 127 -21.23 -9.04 -4.86
CA THR A 127 -20.13 -9.63 -5.61
C THR A 127 -19.42 -10.73 -4.81
N GLN A 128 -19.26 -11.90 -5.43
CA GLN A 128 -18.54 -13.05 -4.88
C GLN A 128 -17.25 -13.30 -5.69
N GLY A 129 -16.17 -12.59 -5.36
CA GLY A 129 -14.88 -12.79 -6.01
C GLY A 129 -13.86 -11.73 -5.62
N PRO A 130 -12.56 -11.95 -5.88
CA PRO A 130 -11.55 -10.93 -5.63
C PRO A 130 -11.83 -9.70 -6.50
N ILE A 131 -11.60 -8.53 -5.94
CA ILE A 131 -11.70 -7.26 -6.65
C ILE A 131 -10.28 -6.86 -7.05
N TRP A 132 -10.14 -6.45 -8.30
CA TRP A 132 -8.90 -5.94 -8.85
C TRP A 132 -8.79 -4.44 -8.61
N PHE A 133 -7.66 -4.04 -8.01
CA PHE A 133 -7.35 -2.65 -7.67
C PHE A 133 -6.10 -2.17 -8.43
N PRO A 134 -6.16 -1.92 -9.74
CA PRO A 134 -4.98 -1.45 -10.46
C PRO A 134 -4.68 0.01 -10.09
N THR A 135 -3.42 0.25 -9.73
CA THR A 135 -2.85 1.59 -9.60
C THR A 135 -2.67 2.18 -11.01
N LEU A 136 -3.31 3.32 -11.28
CA LEU A 136 -3.14 4.08 -12.52
C LEU A 136 -1.94 5.03 -12.42
N THR A 137 -1.78 5.66 -11.26
CA THR A 137 -0.69 6.59 -10.96
C THR A 137 -0.41 6.57 -9.48
N ILE A 138 0.87 6.65 -9.13
CA ILE A 138 1.37 6.84 -7.78
C ILE A 138 2.39 7.98 -7.80
N ASN A 139 2.30 8.89 -6.82
CA ASN A 139 3.33 9.87 -6.53
C ASN A 139 3.84 9.60 -5.11
N ILE A 140 5.16 9.55 -4.94
CA ILE A 140 5.81 9.29 -3.65
C ILE A 140 6.73 10.45 -3.30
N ASP A 141 6.55 10.99 -2.09
CA ASP A 141 7.39 12.03 -1.49
C ASP A 141 8.03 11.51 -0.21
N PHE A 142 9.34 11.32 -0.21
CA PHE A 142 10.10 11.02 1.02
C PHE A 142 10.32 12.29 1.84
N ARG A 143 10.14 12.17 3.15
CA ARG A 143 10.27 13.26 4.13
C ARG A 143 11.42 13.02 5.12
N LYS A 144 11.81 11.76 5.30
CA LYS A 144 12.88 11.34 6.20
C LYS A 144 13.63 10.18 5.58
N GLU A 145 14.95 10.24 5.62
CA GLU A 145 15.80 9.13 5.19
C GLU A 145 15.81 8.02 6.25
N LEU A 146 15.61 6.77 5.82
CA LEU A 146 15.84 5.61 6.67
C LEU A 146 17.35 5.34 6.83
N PRO A 147 17.79 4.69 7.92
CA PRO A 147 19.17 4.21 8.04
C PRO A 147 19.59 3.40 6.80
N LYS A 148 20.87 3.49 6.41
CA LYS A 148 21.39 2.79 5.20
C LYS A 148 21.17 1.28 5.22
N CYS A 149 21.22 0.66 6.40
CA CYS A 149 20.96 -0.76 6.60
C CYS A 149 19.46 -1.10 6.74
N GLY A 150 18.59 -0.10 6.62
CA GLY A 150 17.14 -0.21 6.74
C GLY A 150 16.65 -0.44 8.16
N VAL A 151 15.33 -0.59 8.29
CA VAL A 151 14.64 -0.91 9.54
C VAL A 151 13.82 -2.19 9.40
N GLU A 152 13.55 -2.87 10.50
CA GLU A 152 12.78 -4.14 10.46
C GLU A 152 11.29 -3.88 10.23
N TRP A 153 10.77 -2.82 10.85
CA TRP A 153 9.35 -2.53 10.93
C TRP A 153 9.07 -1.10 10.47
N LEU A 154 8.01 -0.96 9.70
CA LEU A 154 7.37 0.32 9.40
C LEU A 154 5.87 0.19 9.62
N ARG A 155 5.21 1.32 9.81
CA ARG A 155 3.75 1.41 9.86
C ARG A 155 3.25 2.23 8.69
N SER A 156 2.14 1.83 8.09
CA SER A 156 1.45 2.66 7.12
C SER A 156 0.04 2.98 7.60
N ARG A 157 -0.34 4.24 7.46
CA ARG A 157 -1.70 4.73 7.61
C ARG A 157 -2.25 5.03 6.23
N THR A 158 -3.22 4.26 5.80
CA THR A 158 -3.82 4.38 4.48
C THR A 158 -5.22 4.96 4.60
N SER A 159 -5.51 6.01 3.82
CA SER A 159 -6.80 6.72 3.83
C SER A 159 -7.41 6.76 2.44
N VAL A 160 -8.66 6.31 2.32
CA VAL A 160 -9.47 6.50 1.11
C VAL A 160 -10.03 7.93 1.12
N LYS A 161 -9.63 8.74 0.14
CA LYS A 161 -10.12 10.12 -0.02
C LYS A 161 -11.42 10.16 -0.81
N SER A 162 -11.56 9.30 -1.82
CA SER A 162 -12.79 9.15 -2.58
C SER A 162 -12.84 7.84 -3.34
N VAL A 163 -14.05 7.28 -3.50
CA VAL A 163 -14.38 6.28 -4.51
C VAL A 163 -15.53 6.83 -5.35
N LYS A 164 -15.34 6.99 -6.65
CA LYS A 164 -16.37 7.52 -7.56
C LYS A 164 -16.27 6.85 -8.92
N ASN A 165 -17.37 6.23 -9.37
CA ASN A 165 -17.45 5.51 -10.64
C ASN A 165 -16.31 4.48 -10.81
N GLY A 166 -16.02 3.73 -9.75
CA GLY A 166 -14.92 2.76 -9.74
C GLY A 166 -13.52 3.37 -9.71
N ARG A 167 -13.35 4.70 -9.72
CA ARG A 167 -12.04 5.36 -9.52
C ARG A 167 -11.78 5.58 -8.05
N THR A 168 -10.58 5.23 -7.59
CA THR A 168 -10.14 5.39 -6.21
C THR A 168 -9.11 6.51 -6.10
N ALA A 169 -9.19 7.28 -5.02
CA ALA A 169 -8.15 8.19 -4.57
C ALA A 169 -7.73 7.75 -3.17
N ILE A 170 -6.48 7.35 -3.01
CA ILE A 170 -5.93 6.81 -1.76
C ILE A 170 -4.67 7.58 -1.40
N GLU A 171 -4.48 7.83 -0.11
CA GLU A 171 -3.25 8.38 0.45
C GLU A 171 -2.65 7.36 1.40
N VAL A 172 -1.35 7.14 1.31
CA VAL A 172 -0.59 6.26 2.19
C VAL A 172 0.46 7.09 2.89
N GLU A 173 0.43 7.11 4.21
CA GLU A 173 1.45 7.73 5.04
C GLU A 173 2.30 6.65 5.69
N LEU A 174 3.58 6.59 5.34
CA LEU A 174 4.53 5.65 5.87
C LEU A 174 5.29 6.28 7.03
N ARG A 175 5.31 5.59 8.16
CA ARG A 175 5.84 6.07 9.43
C ARG A 175 6.82 5.07 10.03
N THR A 176 7.75 5.57 10.83
CA THR A 176 8.60 4.72 11.66
C THR A 176 7.75 3.99 12.70
N ASP A 177 8.11 2.73 12.98
CA ASP A 177 7.37 1.91 13.95
C ASP A 177 7.45 2.51 15.36
N LYS A 178 8.66 2.82 15.83
CA LYS A 178 8.92 3.24 17.21
C LYS A 178 8.55 4.68 17.54
N THR A 179 8.84 5.61 16.63
CA THR A 179 8.69 7.05 16.89
C THR A 179 7.47 7.65 16.20
N GLY A 180 6.87 6.95 15.23
CA GLY A 180 5.72 7.44 14.47
C GLY A 180 6.07 8.52 13.45
N GLU A 181 7.33 8.91 13.31
CA GLU A 181 7.78 9.93 12.38
C GLU A 181 7.47 9.55 10.93
N VAL A 182 6.97 10.53 10.16
CA VAL A 182 6.68 10.33 8.73
C VAL A 182 7.98 10.13 7.95
N VAL A 183 8.06 8.98 7.29
CA VAL A 183 9.14 8.60 6.37
C VAL A 183 8.82 9.06 4.96
N ALA A 184 7.60 8.78 4.50
CA ALA A 184 7.16 9.12 3.16
C ALA A 184 5.63 9.23 3.09
N VAL A 185 5.13 9.95 2.09
CA VAL A 185 3.71 10.00 1.75
C VAL A 185 3.55 9.61 0.30
N ALA A 186 2.54 8.80 0.01
CA ALA A 186 2.14 8.46 -1.35
C ALA A 186 0.69 8.85 -1.64
N THR A 187 0.43 9.30 -2.86
CA THR A 187 -0.92 9.54 -3.37
C THR A 187 -1.18 8.65 -4.59
N HIS A 188 -2.27 7.89 -4.54
CA HIS A 188 -2.66 6.93 -5.57
C HIS A 188 -3.93 7.39 -6.26
N ALA A 189 -3.92 7.35 -7.59
CA ALA A 189 -5.13 7.24 -8.40
C ALA A 189 -5.23 5.79 -8.88
N GLY A 190 -6.36 5.14 -8.64
CA GLY A 190 -6.58 3.74 -9.02
C GLY A 190 -7.95 3.48 -9.60
N LEU A 191 -8.19 2.22 -9.94
CA LEU A 191 -9.52 1.70 -10.22
C LEU A 191 -9.88 0.60 -9.24
N MET A 192 -11.16 0.27 -9.22
CA MET A 192 -11.77 -0.83 -8.50
C MET A 192 -12.67 -1.54 -9.51
N MET A 193 -12.35 -2.79 -9.82
CA MET A 193 -13.00 -3.56 -10.89
C MET A 193 -13.14 -5.03 -10.49
N ASP A 194 -14.13 -5.73 -11.04
CA ASP A 194 -14.21 -7.18 -10.93
C ASP A 194 -12.93 -7.84 -11.50
N SER A 195 -12.35 -8.79 -10.75
CA SER A 195 -11.17 -9.57 -11.17
C SER A 195 -11.35 -10.33 -12.49
N ALA A 196 -12.58 -10.61 -12.93
CA ALA A 196 -12.85 -11.20 -14.24
C ALA A 196 -12.23 -10.38 -15.38
N ARG A 197 -12.10 -9.05 -15.23
CA ARG A 197 -11.49 -8.15 -16.21
C ARG A 197 -9.96 -8.24 -16.29
N ASN A 198 -9.30 -8.82 -15.28
CA ASN A 198 -7.85 -8.99 -15.22
C ASN A 198 -7.37 -10.36 -15.74
N ARG A 199 -8.28 -11.21 -16.26
CA ARG A 199 -7.93 -12.52 -16.82
C ARG A 199 -7.68 -12.41 -18.32
N SER A 200 -6.60 -11.74 -18.74
CA SER A 200 -6.09 -12.01 -20.08
C SER A 200 -5.47 -13.41 -20.06
N LYS A 201 -6.25 -14.43 -20.49
CA LYS A 201 -5.85 -15.84 -20.67
C LYS A 201 -4.53 -16.23 -19.97
N MET A 202 -4.62 -16.61 -18.69
CA MET A 202 -3.64 -17.53 -18.12
C MET A 202 -3.71 -18.86 -18.88
#